data_AF-A0A933UYV9-F1
#
_entry.id   AF-A0A933UYV9-F1
#
_cell.length_a   1.000
_cell.length_b   1.000
_cell.length_c   1.000
_cell.angle_alpha   90.00
_cell.angle_beta   90.00
_cell.angle_gamma   90.00
#
_symmetry.space_group_name_H-M   'P 1'
#
loop_
_entity.id
_entity.type
_entity.pdbx_description
1 polymer ?
#
loop_
_entity_poly.entity_id
_entity_poly.type
_entity_poly.pdbx_seq_one_letter_code
_entity_poly.pdbx_strand_id
1 'polypeptide(L)'
;MNFNVKEALSELDRITEERTAETANAKVKSRIAGLPELERSVFLLRAQKRSYTEIAHLLKRTLFDVKCAMWDAVARLSSPAGDQ
;
A
#
# COMPACT_ATOMS: atom_id res chain seq x y z
N MET A 1 41.56 -14.37 -14.40
CA MET A 1 40.28 -13.93 -13.78
C MET A 1 39.27 -13.78 -14.90
N ASN A 2 38.29 -14.67 -15.01
CA ASN A 2 37.25 -14.54 -16.02
C ASN A 2 36.02 -13.89 -15.39
N PHE A 3 35.80 -12.62 -15.69
CA PHE A 3 34.59 -11.89 -15.33
C PHE A 3 33.46 -12.37 -16.25
N ASN A 4 32.49 -13.11 -15.70
CA ASN A 4 31.38 -13.65 -16.47
C ASN A 4 30.27 -12.59 -16.56
N VAL A 5 30.20 -11.90 -17.70
CA VAL A 5 29.24 -10.83 -17.98
C VAL A 5 27.78 -11.26 -17.77
N LYS A 6 27.47 -12.55 -17.98
CA LYS A 6 26.12 -13.10 -17.76
C LYS A 6 25.72 -13.16 -16.28
N GLU A 7 26.67 -13.41 -15.38
CA GLU A 7 26.42 -13.40 -13.93
C GLU A 7 26.24 -11.97 -13.42
N ALA A 8 27.07 -11.05 -13.89
CA ALA A 8 26.99 -9.64 -13.50
C ALA A 8 25.65 -8.98 -13.87
N LEU A 9 25.08 -9.35 -15.04
CA LEU A 9 23.76 -8.87 -15.47
C LEU A 9 22.62 -9.43 -14.60
N SER A 10 22.66 -10.72 -14.27
CA SER A 10 21.66 -11.34 -13.37
C SER A 10 21.70 -10.77 -11.94
N GLU A 11 22.88 -10.43 -11.44
CA GLU A 11 23.07 -9.79 -10.13
C GLU A 11 22.47 -8.37 -10.11
N LEU A 12 22.66 -7.61 -11.19
CA LEU A 12 22.09 -6.29 -11.39
C LEU A 12 20.55 -6.32 -11.46
N ASP A 13 19.97 -7.31 -12.14
CA ASP A 13 18.51 -7.49 -12.18
C ASP A 13 17.94 -7.77 -10.77
N ARG A 14 18.60 -8.63 -9.99
CA ARG A 14 18.20 -8.92 -8.60
C ARG A 14 18.26 -7.68 -7.69
N ILE A 15 19.30 -6.86 -7.84
CA ILE A 15 19.44 -5.58 -7.13
C ILE A 15 18.35 -4.58 -7.56
N THR A 16 17.96 -4.61 -8.83
CA THR A 16 16.93 -3.72 -9.39
C THR A 16 15.54 -4.11 -8.90
N GLU A 17 15.20 -5.40 -8.84
CA GLU A 17 13.93 -5.88 -8.28
C GLU A 17 13.79 -5.55 -6.79
N GLU A 18 14.85 -5.73 -5.99
CA GLU A 18 14.83 -5.34 -4.57
C GLU A 18 14.65 -3.83 -4.40
N ARG A 19 15.43 -3.00 -5.10
CA ARG A 19 15.33 -1.53 -4.98
C ARG A 19 14.02 -0.96 -5.53
N THR A 20 13.44 -1.56 -6.57
CA THR A 20 12.15 -1.13 -7.13
C THR A 20 11.01 -1.49 -6.18
N ALA A 21 11.05 -2.65 -5.53
CA ALA A 21 10.10 -3.03 -4.49
C ALA A 21 10.19 -2.12 -3.25
N GLU A 22 11.40 -1.73 -2.84
CA GLU A 22 11.60 -0.78 -1.74
C GLU A 22 11.06 0.62 -2.07
N THR A 23 11.31 1.11 -3.28
CA THR A 23 10.85 2.44 -3.73
C THR A 23 9.32 2.47 -3.89
N ALA A 24 8.73 1.39 -4.42
CA ALA A 24 7.28 1.22 -4.50
C ALA A 24 6.64 1.16 -3.10
N ASN A 25 7.25 0.41 -2.17
CA ASN A 25 6.77 0.33 -0.78
C ASN A 25 6.87 1.65 -0.04
N ALA A 26 7.96 2.42 -0.24
CA ALA A 26 8.12 3.74 0.35
C ALA A 26 7.04 4.72 -0.14
N LYS A 27 6.75 4.72 -1.45
CA LYS A 27 5.70 5.55 -2.05
C LYS A 27 4.31 5.16 -1.52
N VAL A 28 4.01 3.87 -1.42
CA VAL A 28 2.74 3.38 -0.87
C VAL A 28 2.59 3.75 0.62
N LYS A 29 3.65 3.56 1.43
CA LYS A 29 3.65 3.97 2.85
C LYS A 29 3.39 5.46 3.03
N SER A 30 4.04 6.32 2.23
CA SER A 30 3.83 7.77 2.28
C SER A 30 2.39 8.15 1.93
N ARG A 31 1.78 7.47 0.95
CA ARG A 31 0.39 7.75 0.55
C ARG A 31 -0.62 7.28 1.59
N ILE A 32 -0.38 6.13 2.22
CA ILE A 32 -1.21 5.63 3.34
C ILE A 32 -1.12 6.58 4.54
N ALA A 33 0.04 7.16 4.81
CA ALA A 33 0.22 8.13 5.89
C ALA A 33 -0.60 9.42 5.69
N GLY A 34 -0.84 9.83 4.44
CA GLY A 34 -1.65 11.00 4.10
C GLY A 34 -3.17 10.75 4.09
N LEU A 35 -3.63 9.52 4.33
CA LEU A 35 -5.07 9.24 4.43
C LEU A 35 -5.65 9.78 5.74
N PRO A 36 -6.91 10.25 5.73
CA PRO A 36 -7.68 10.50 6.95
C PRO A 36 -7.66 9.31 7.91
N GLU A 37 -7.67 9.57 9.21
CA GLU A 37 -7.45 8.54 10.23
C GLU A 37 -8.39 7.33 10.11
N LEU A 38 -9.67 7.57 9.80
CA LEU A 38 -10.67 6.51 9.60
C LEU A 38 -10.36 5.68 8.35
N GLU A 39 -10.12 6.34 7.21
CA GLU A 39 -9.76 5.71 5.93
C GLU A 39 -8.48 4.86 6.09
N ARG A 40 -7.45 5.43 6.73
CA ARG A 40 -6.19 4.75 7.02
C ARG A 40 -6.39 3.51 7.89
N SER A 41 -7.14 3.65 8.98
CA SER A 41 -7.40 2.55 9.92
C SER A 41 -8.17 1.42 9.26
N VAL A 42 -9.22 1.74 8.49
CA VAL A 42 -9.99 0.77 7.73
C VAL A 42 -9.12 0.05 6.70
N PHE A 43 -8.32 0.79 5.94
CA PHE A 43 -7.42 0.22 4.93
C PHE A 43 -6.39 -0.75 5.54
N LEU A 44 -5.73 -0.35 6.63
CA LEU A 44 -4.73 -1.17 7.32
C LEU A 44 -5.34 -2.45 7.92
N LEU A 45 -6.52 -2.34 8.56
CA LEU A 45 -7.22 -3.51 9.09
C LEU A 45 -7.68 -4.44 7.97
N ARG A 46 -8.12 -3.89 6.83
CA ARG A 46 -8.50 -4.68 5.65
C ARG A 46 -7.30 -5.41 5.04
N ALA A 47 -6.12 -4.76 5.01
CA ALA A 47 -4.86 -5.38 4.59
C ALA A 47 -4.44 -6.55 5.50
N GLN A 48 -4.79 -6.52 6.79
CA GLN A 48 -4.64 -7.63 7.73
C GLN A 48 -5.71 -8.73 7.57
N LYS A 49 -6.46 -8.73 6.46
CA LYS A 49 -7.52 -9.70 6.13
C LYS A 49 -8.72 -9.70 7.07
N ARG A 50 -8.91 -8.66 7.89
CA ARG A 50 -10.15 -8.49 8.69
C ARG A 50 -11.36 -8.27 7.78
N SER A 51 -12.52 -8.76 8.20
CA SER A 51 -13.80 -8.48 7.52
C SER A 51 -14.32 -7.08 7.86
N TYR A 52 -15.16 -6.51 7.00
CA TYR A 52 -15.73 -5.18 7.25
C TYR A 52 -16.61 -5.13 8.50
N THR A 53 -17.27 -6.24 8.85
CA THR A 53 -18.07 -6.36 10.08
C THR A 53 -17.17 -6.33 11.32
N GLU A 54 -16.08 -7.09 11.33
CA GLU A 54 -15.08 -7.03 12.42
C GLU A 54 -14.50 -5.61 12.56
N ILE A 55 -14.16 -4.96 11.44
CA ILE A 55 -13.61 -3.60 11.45
C ILE A 55 -14.63 -2.60 12.02
N ALA A 56 -15.90 -2.70 11.62
CA ALA A 56 -16.98 -1.87 12.15
C ALA A 56 -17.13 -2.02 13.67
N HIS A 57 -17.07 -3.25 14.17
CA HIS A 57 -17.08 -3.52 15.62
C HIS A 57 -15.86 -2.94 16.33
N LEU A 58 -14.65 -3.15 15.80
CA LEU A 58 -13.40 -2.65 16.40
C LEU A 58 -13.35 -1.11 16.47
N LEU A 59 -13.81 -0.45 15.40
CA LEU A 59 -13.79 1.01 15.29
C LEU A 59 -15.03 1.68 15.91
N LYS A 60 -16.00 0.90 16.42
CA LYS A 60 -17.30 1.38 16.93
C LYS A 60 -18.01 2.27 15.89
N ARG A 61 -18.01 1.84 14.63
CA ARG A 61 -18.64 2.52 13.49
C ARG A 61 -19.67 1.62 12.83
N THR A 62 -20.51 2.21 11.97
CA THR A 62 -21.45 1.41 11.19
C THR A 62 -20.72 0.68 10.05
N LEU A 63 -21.30 -0.42 9.58
CA LEU A 63 -20.77 -1.14 8.41
C LEU A 63 -20.77 -0.24 7.17
N PHE A 64 -21.72 0.69 7.07
CA PHE A 64 -21.81 1.67 5.99
C PHE A 64 -20.60 2.62 6.02
N ASP A 65 -20.33 3.24 7.18
CA ASP A 65 -19.18 4.16 7.34
C ASP A 65 -17.86 3.48 6.99
N VAL A 66 -17.67 2.23 7.43
CA VAL A 66 -16.47 1.44 7.12
C VAL A 66 -16.34 1.17 5.62
N LYS A 67 -17.45 0.84 4.94
CA LYS A 67 -17.42 0.62 3.48
C LYS A 67 -17.12 1.92 2.72
N CYS A 68 -17.72 3.04 3.12
CA CYS A 68 -17.43 4.35 2.54
C CYS A 68 -15.96 4.72 2.74
N ALA A 69 -15.45 4.64 3.98
CA ALA A 69 -14.06 4.93 4.29
C ALA A 69 -13.08 4.03 3.52
N MET A 70 -13.41 2.76 3.29
CA MET A 70 -12.59 1.88 2.45
C MET A 70 -12.61 2.33 0.99
N TRP A 71 -13.77 2.68 0.44
CA TRP A 71 -13.91 3.16 -0.93
C TRP A 71 -13.11 4.45 -1.14
N ASP A 72 -13.22 5.40 -0.20
CA ASP A 72 -12.48 6.66 -0.23
C ASP A 72 -10.97 6.46 -0.12
N ALA A 73 -10.53 5.56 0.79
CA ALA A 73 -9.12 5.18 0.89
C ALA A 73 -8.58 4.62 -0.43
N VAL A 74 -9.32 3.72 -1.08
CA VAL A 74 -8.94 3.13 -2.37
C VAL A 74 -8.93 4.18 -3.46
N ALA A 75 -9.92 5.07 -3.51
CA ALA A 75 -9.96 6.16 -4.50
C ALA A 75 -8.73 7.06 -4.37
N ARG A 76 -8.38 7.52 -3.17
CA ARG A 76 -7.19 8.38 -2.93
C ARG A 76 -5.87 7.67 -3.23
N LEU A 77 -5.80 6.36 -2.97
CA LEU A 77 -4.61 5.54 -3.28
C LEU A 77 -4.53 5.14 -4.78
N SER A 78 -5.65 5.13 -5.50
CA SER A 78 -5.70 4.75 -6.91
C SER A 78 -5.60 5.93 -7.86
N SER A 79 -6.05 7.12 -7.44
CA SER A 79 -5.78 8.34 -8.20
C SER A 79 -4.27 8.52 -8.33
N PRO A 80 -3.69 8.68 -9.53
CA PRO A 80 -2.38 9.32 -9.62
C PRO A 80 -2.56 10.66 -8.89
N ALA A 81 -1.67 11.00 -7.97
CA ALA A 81 -1.69 12.32 -7.36
C ALA A 81 -1.66 13.30 -8.54
N GLY A 82 -2.82 13.87 -8.89
CA GLY A 82 -2.85 15.03 -9.75
C GLY A 82 -2.15 16.09 -8.95
N ASP A 83 -0.94 16.43 -9.38
CA ASP A 83 -0.20 17.58 -8.92
C ASP A 83 -1.18 18.75 -8.74
N GLN A 84 -1.43 19.10 -7.49
CA GLN A 84 -1.80 20.44 -7.07
C GLN A 84 -0.83 20.84 -5.97
#